data_AF-A0A1W9SN58-F1
#
_entry.id   AF-A0A1W9SN58-F1
#
_cell.length_a   1.000
_cell.length_b   1.000
_cell.length_c   1.000
_cell.angle_alpha   90.00
_cell.angle_beta   90.00
_cell.angle_gamma   90.00
#
_symmetry.space_group_name_H-M   'P 1'
#
loop_
_entity.id
_entity.type
_entity.pdbx_description
1 polymer ?
#
loop_
_entity_poly.entity_id
_entity_poly.type
_entity_poly.pdbx_seq_one_letter_code
_entity_poly.pdbx_strand_id
1 'polypeptide(L)'
;MVYKLKIISILFFVILIFSSSDYKAYQIYTKTGKKVDFEDVIKSSAESDFVFFGELHNNPICHWLELELTKKLYEKKKDKLILGAEMFETDDQLKIDEYFAGLIKQRSFETEAKLWPNYSTDYKPFFEFAKEKKLKFVATNIPRRYASYVAKNGLKSLKNLSKEAKKFLPDLPIKANMELESYKKMESMNMGMKKKKSKMPKKMMIKKKSQKIHIAEAQASKDASMSYFILEYWKKKKTFLHFNVIL
;
A
#
# COMPACT_ATOMS: atom_id res chain seq x y z
N MET A 1 -57.90 19.65 21.74
CA MET A 1 -57.09 18.57 22.36
C MET A 1 -56.81 17.42 21.38
N VAL A 2 -57.81 16.94 20.63
CA VAL A 2 -57.69 15.83 19.67
C VAL A 2 -56.66 16.06 18.55
N TYR A 3 -56.55 17.28 18.01
CA TYR A 3 -55.56 17.61 16.97
C TYR A 3 -54.11 17.58 17.48
N LYS A 4 -53.86 17.98 18.75
CA LYS A 4 -52.53 17.89 19.37
C LYS A 4 -52.10 16.43 19.59
N LEU A 5 -53.03 15.55 19.99
CA LEU A 5 -52.75 14.11 20.11
C LEU A 5 -52.46 13.46 18.75
N LYS A 6 -53.17 13.84 17.67
CA LYS A 6 -52.91 13.32 16.32
C LYS A 6 -51.53 13.75 15.78
N ILE A 7 -51.12 15.00 16.00
CA ILE A 7 -49.79 15.49 15.58
C ILE A 7 -48.67 14.78 16.34
N ILE A 8 -48.82 14.57 17.66
CA ILE A 8 -47.84 13.84 18.47
C ILE A 8 -47.74 12.37 18.01
N SER A 9 -48.87 11.73 17.68
CA SER A 9 -48.90 10.35 17.17
C SER A 9 -48.22 10.21 15.80
N ILE A 10 -48.42 11.18 14.89
CA ILE A 10 -47.74 11.22 13.59
C ILE A 10 -46.22 11.44 13.77
N LEU A 11 -45.81 12.33 14.68
CA LEU A 11 -44.39 12.56 14.97
C LEU A 11 -43.71 11.29 15.52
N PHE A 12 -44.41 10.54 16.37
CA PHE A 12 -43.91 9.29 16.94
C PHE A 12 -43.78 8.18 15.88
N PHE A 13 -44.69 8.14 14.91
CA PHE A 13 -44.65 7.19 13.80
C PHE A 13 -43.52 7.49 12.81
N VAL A 14 -43.18 8.77 12.59
CA VAL A 14 -42.03 9.17 11.76
C VAL A 14 -40.69 8.78 12.41
N ILE A 15 -40.58 8.87 13.74
CA ILE A 15 -39.35 8.48 14.47
C ILE A 15 -39.10 6.95 14.38
N LEU A 16 -40.15 6.14 14.35
CA LEU A 16 -40.04 4.68 14.24
C LEU A 16 -39.55 4.19 12.86
N ILE A 17 -39.79 4.95 11.79
CA ILE A 17 -39.37 4.59 10.42
C ILE A 17 -37.85 4.79 10.21
N PHE A 18 -37.17 5.53 11.09
CA PHE A 18 -35.70 5.70 11.06
C PHE A 18 -34.92 4.58 11.76
N SER A 19 -35.53 3.42 12.00
CA SER A 19 -34.77 2.22 12.39
C SER A 19 -34.17 1.59 11.14
N SER A 20 -33.12 2.22 10.59
CA SER A 20 -32.32 1.64 9.51
C SER A 20 -31.70 0.33 10.01
N SER A 21 -31.85 -0.74 9.24
CA SER A 21 -31.04 -1.95 9.43
C SER A 21 -29.57 -1.56 9.24
N ASP A 22 -28.82 -1.59 10.34
CA ASP A 22 -27.42 -1.19 10.40
C ASP A 22 -26.54 -2.31 9.81
N TYR A 23 -26.60 -2.48 8.48
CA TYR A 23 -25.75 -3.42 7.76
C TYR A 23 -24.29 -3.00 7.94
N LYS A 24 -23.50 -3.83 8.63
CA LYS A 24 -22.08 -3.52 8.90
C LYS A 24 -21.24 -3.81 7.66
N ALA A 25 -20.70 -2.75 7.07
CA ALA A 25 -19.80 -2.86 5.91
C ALA A 25 -18.43 -3.48 6.26
N TYR A 26 -18.00 -3.37 7.52
CA TYR A 26 -16.74 -3.95 8.00
C TYR A 26 -16.82 -4.32 9.48
N GLN A 27 -15.88 -5.15 9.92
CA GLN A 27 -15.66 -5.47 11.33
C GLN A 27 -14.16 -5.67 11.58
N ILE A 28 -13.69 -5.18 12.73
CA ILE A 28 -12.27 -5.19 13.08
C ILE A 28 -12.06 -6.13 14.26
N TYR A 29 -10.98 -6.92 14.17
CA TYR A 29 -10.58 -7.87 15.19
C TYR A 29 -9.10 -7.71 15.51
N THR A 30 -8.76 -7.94 16.77
CA THR A 30 -7.37 -8.09 17.21
C THR A 30 -6.80 -9.46 16.83
N LYS A 31 -5.49 -9.65 17.04
CA LYS A 31 -4.81 -10.94 16.82
C LYS A 31 -5.43 -12.13 17.57
N THR A 32 -6.14 -11.89 18.68
CA THR A 32 -6.81 -12.93 19.47
C THR A 32 -8.26 -13.17 19.06
N GLY A 33 -8.74 -12.51 17.99
CA GLY A 33 -10.13 -12.58 17.54
C GLY A 33 -11.09 -11.73 18.36
N LYS A 34 -10.61 -10.93 19.34
CA LYS A 34 -11.45 -9.98 20.06
C LYS A 34 -11.89 -8.86 19.10
N LYS A 35 -13.20 -8.63 19.01
CA LYS A 35 -13.79 -7.50 18.28
C LYS A 35 -13.39 -6.18 18.93
N VAL A 36 -13.03 -5.21 18.10
CA VAL A 36 -12.72 -3.82 18.50
C VAL A 36 -13.38 -2.86 17.54
N ASP A 37 -13.56 -1.62 17.98
CA ASP A 37 -14.11 -0.56 17.14
C ASP A 37 -12.99 0.22 16.46
N PHE A 38 -13.34 1.00 15.44
CA PHE A 38 -12.36 1.77 14.66
C PHE A 38 -11.60 2.79 15.52
N GLU A 39 -12.24 3.36 16.54
CA GLU A 39 -11.56 4.28 17.47
C GLU A 39 -10.42 3.61 18.25
N ASP A 40 -10.53 2.31 18.58
CA ASP A 40 -9.45 1.58 19.23
C ASP A 40 -8.24 1.43 18.31
N VAL A 41 -8.48 1.22 17.01
CA VAL A 41 -7.42 1.18 15.98
C VAL A 41 -6.73 2.53 15.88
N ILE A 42 -7.48 3.63 15.86
CA ILE A 42 -6.92 4.98 15.77
C ILE A 42 -6.04 5.27 16.99
N LYS A 43 -6.49 4.94 18.21
CA LYS A 43 -5.72 5.14 19.44
C LYS A 43 -4.40 4.37 19.42
N SER A 44 -4.45 3.07 19.13
CA SER A 44 -3.27 2.21 19.04
C SER A 44 -2.29 2.69 17.96
N SER A 45 -2.82 3.07 16.79
CA SER A 45 -2.02 3.59 15.68
C SER A 45 -1.37 4.93 16.01
N ALA A 46 -2.04 5.78 16.79
CA ALA A 46 -1.49 7.05 17.26
C ALA A 46 -0.43 6.87 18.36
N GLU A 47 -0.29 5.73 18.99
CA GLU A 47 0.80 5.45 19.94
C GLU A 47 2.03 4.84 19.25
N SER A 48 1.88 4.39 18.00
CA SER A 48 2.92 3.70 17.25
C SER A 48 3.81 4.66 16.44
N ASP A 49 5.09 4.32 16.34
CA ASP A 49 6.03 5.00 15.43
C ASP A 49 5.80 4.58 13.97
N PHE A 50 5.43 3.32 13.74
CA PHE A 50 5.17 2.74 12.42
C PHE A 50 3.82 2.03 12.42
N VAL A 51 2.97 2.35 11.45
CA VAL A 51 1.65 1.75 11.23
C VAL A 51 1.62 1.21 9.81
N PHE A 52 1.44 -0.10 9.67
CA PHE A 52 1.33 -0.76 8.38
C PHE A 52 -0.13 -1.10 8.11
N PHE A 53 -0.72 -0.46 7.10
CA PHE A 53 -2.05 -0.78 6.61
C PHE A 53 -1.92 -1.72 5.42
N GLY A 54 -2.39 -2.95 5.58
CA GLY A 54 -2.42 -3.92 4.48
C GLY A 54 -3.76 -3.90 3.76
N GLU A 55 -3.75 -3.73 2.44
CA GLU A 55 -4.95 -3.75 1.61
C GLU A 55 -5.07 -5.04 0.80
N LEU A 56 -6.32 -5.43 0.54
CA LEU A 56 -6.67 -6.30 -0.57
C LEU A 56 -7.01 -5.40 -1.76
N HIS A 57 -6.36 -5.63 -2.90
CA HIS A 57 -6.51 -4.81 -4.08
C HIS A 57 -7.96 -4.63 -4.56
N ASN A 58 -8.28 -3.40 -4.98
CA ASN A 58 -9.56 -2.98 -5.53
C ASN A 58 -10.74 -3.19 -4.55
N ASN A 59 -10.47 -3.19 -3.24
CA ASN A 59 -11.53 -3.27 -2.23
C ASN A 59 -11.92 -1.85 -1.79
N PRO A 60 -13.12 -1.36 -2.15
CA PRO A 60 -13.53 0.01 -1.83
C PRO A 60 -13.63 0.28 -0.32
N ILE A 61 -13.92 -0.74 0.49
CA ILE A 61 -13.95 -0.61 1.94
C ILE A 61 -12.54 -0.46 2.51
N CYS A 62 -11.54 -1.14 1.93
CA CYS A 62 -10.13 -0.94 2.30
C CYS A 62 -9.70 0.50 1.99
N HIS A 63 -9.89 0.98 0.76
CA HIS A 63 -9.48 2.33 0.37
C HIS A 63 -10.21 3.43 1.16
N TRP A 64 -11.49 3.21 1.50
CA TRP A 64 -12.21 4.10 2.40
C TRP A 64 -11.59 4.10 3.81
N LEU A 65 -11.28 2.93 4.38
CA LEU A 65 -10.63 2.81 5.70
C LEU A 65 -9.22 3.43 5.70
N GLU A 66 -8.46 3.32 4.62
CA GLU A 66 -7.14 3.97 4.46
C GLU A 66 -7.26 5.49 4.60
N LEU A 67 -8.21 6.08 3.87
CA LEU A 67 -8.47 7.52 3.94
C LEU A 67 -8.96 7.95 5.33
N GLU A 68 -9.91 7.21 5.92
CA GLU A 68 -10.45 7.54 7.24
C GLU A 68 -9.39 7.42 8.34
N LEU A 69 -8.55 6.37 8.31
CA LEU A 69 -7.45 6.24 9.26
C LEU A 69 -6.45 7.39 9.09
N THR A 70 -6.14 7.77 7.85
CA THR A 70 -5.26 8.90 7.54
C THR A 70 -5.77 10.19 8.14
N LYS A 71 -7.06 10.52 7.92
CA LYS A 71 -7.69 11.72 8.47
C LYS A 71 -7.65 11.73 10.00
N LYS A 72 -8.01 10.60 10.62
CA LYS A 72 -8.07 10.47 12.08
C LYS A 72 -6.70 10.49 12.76
N LEU A 73 -5.69 9.90 12.13
CA LEU A 73 -4.31 10.04 12.58
C LEU A 73 -3.79 11.47 12.41
N TYR A 74 -4.14 12.14 11.31
CA TYR A 74 -3.78 13.54 11.11
C TYR A 74 -4.39 14.45 12.19
N GLU A 75 -5.64 14.21 12.60
CA GLU A 75 -6.27 14.96 13.70
C GLU A 75 -5.44 14.90 14.99
N LYS A 76 -4.84 13.74 15.31
CA LYS A 76 -4.03 13.51 16.51
C LYS A 76 -2.55 13.88 16.36
N LYS A 77 -1.96 13.70 15.17
CA LYS A 77 -0.51 13.82 14.92
C LYS A 77 -0.10 15.08 14.17
N LYS A 78 -1.01 15.68 13.41
CA LYS A 78 -0.74 16.85 12.54
C LYS A 78 0.47 16.60 11.63
N ASP A 79 1.42 17.52 11.62
CA ASP A 79 2.67 17.51 10.86
C ASP A 79 3.66 16.40 11.26
N LYS A 80 3.38 15.68 12.35
CA LYS A 80 4.15 14.50 12.79
C LYS A 80 3.72 13.21 12.07
N LEU A 81 2.67 13.25 11.25
CA LEU A 81 2.28 12.14 10.39
C LEU A 81 3.08 12.17 9.08
N ILE A 82 3.67 11.03 8.72
CA ILE A 82 4.27 10.79 7.42
C ILE A 82 3.49 9.67 6.75
N LEU A 83 3.23 9.81 5.45
CA LEU A 83 2.58 8.80 4.64
C LEU A 83 3.59 8.17 3.68
N GLY A 84 3.46 6.89 3.44
CA GLY A 84 4.14 6.20 2.34
C GLY A 84 3.29 5.08 1.80
N ALA A 85 3.53 4.71 0.55
CA ALA A 85 2.73 3.68 -0.11
C ALA A 85 3.57 2.83 -1.06
N GLU A 86 3.23 1.54 -1.14
CA GLU A 86 3.81 0.59 -2.10
C GLU A 86 3.49 0.97 -3.56
N MET A 87 2.38 1.66 -3.80
CA MET A 87 1.90 1.98 -5.15
C MET A 87 2.80 2.98 -5.89
N PHE A 88 3.66 3.70 -5.16
CA PHE A 88 4.57 4.70 -5.72
C PHE A 88 6.02 4.22 -5.69
N GLU A 89 6.68 4.31 -6.84
CA GLU A 89 8.07 3.91 -7.03
C GLU A 89 9.03 5.04 -6.62
N THR A 90 10.18 4.71 -6.05
CA THR A 90 11.15 5.70 -5.51
C THR A 90 11.68 6.68 -6.56
N ASP A 91 11.60 6.33 -7.85
CA ASP A 91 11.95 7.23 -8.95
C ASP A 91 10.82 8.19 -9.39
N ASP A 92 9.67 8.14 -8.72
CA ASP A 92 8.62 9.15 -8.78
C ASP A 92 8.68 10.16 -7.63
N GLN A 93 9.56 9.98 -6.64
CA GLN A 93 9.64 10.87 -5.46
C GLN A 93 9.85 12.34 -5.84
N LEU A 94 10.69 12.62 -6.84
CA LEU A 94 10.90 14.00 -7.33
C LEU A 94 9.61 14.62 -7.84
N LYS A 95 8.84 13.88 -8.65
CA LYS A 95 7.57 14.36 -9.22
C LYS A 95 6.52 14.57 -8.14
N ILE A 96 6.49 13.70 -7.12
CA ILE A 96 5.62 13.86 -5.94
C ILE A 96 5.99 15.14 -5.19
N ASP A 97 7.27 15.34 -4.91
CA ASP A 97 7.74 16.51 -4.17
C ASP A 97 7.48 17.82 -4.94
N GLU A 98 7.71 17.86 -6.25
CA GLU A 98 7.40 19.00 -7.11
C GLU A 98 5.89 19.28 -7.19
N TYR A 99 5.07 18.23 -7.25
CA TYR A 99 3.62 18.38 -7.23
C TYR A 99 3.11 18.90 -5.88
N PHE A 100 3.65 18.39 -4.77
CA PHE A 100 3.30 18.83 -3.42
C PHE A 100 3.74 20.26 -3.15
N ALA A 101 4.87 20.69 -3.74
CA ALA A 101 5.36 22.06 -3.69
C ALA A 101 4.60 23.02 -4.63
N GLY A 102 3.71 22.52 -5.50
CA GLY A 102 2.97 23.32 -6.47
C GLY A 102 3.79 23.78 -7.68
N LEU A 103 4.96 23.19 -7.91
CA LEU A 103 5.83 23.50 -9.05
C LEU A 103 5.27 22.94 -10.36
N ILE A 104 4.59 21.80 -10.29
CA ILE A 104 3.87 21.19 -11.42
C ILE A 104 2.39 21.07 -11.12
N LYS A 105 1.56 21.12 -12.17
CA LYS A 105 0.11 20.91 -12.06
C LYS A 105 -0.19 19.42 -11.92
N GLN A 106 -1.34 19.10 -11.31
CA GLN A 106 -1.81 17.72 -11.14
C GLN A 106 -1.81 16.94 -12.46
N ARG A 107 -2.27 17.55 -13.57
CA ARG A 107 -2.28 16.91 -14.88
C ARG A 107 -0.87 16.49 -15.35
N SER A 108 0.14 17.33 -15.10
CA SER A 108 1.54 17.02 -15.43
C SER A 108 2.04 15.87 -14.56
N PHE A 109 1.81 15.93 -13.25
CA PHE A 109 2.14 14.85 -12.33
C PHE A 109 1.51 13.51 -12.76
N GLU A 110 0.20 13.50 -13.02
CA GLU A 110 -0.54 12.29 -13.39
C GLU A 110 -0.13 11.71 -14.76
N THR A 111 0.46 12.54 -15.63
CA THR A 111 0.98 12.09 -16.93
C THR A 111 2.40 11.52 -16.82
N GLU A 112 3.22 12.07 -15.92
CA GLU A 112 4.64 11.78 -15.84
C GLU A 112 5.01 10.74 -14.77
N ALA A 113 4.21 10.62 -13.71
CA ALA A 113 4.39 9.62 -12.66
C ALA A 113 3.85 8.25 -13.08
N LYS A 114 4.44 7.17 -12.57
CA LYS A 114 3.99 5.80 -12.88
C LYS A 114 2.85 5.37 -11.97
N LEU A 115 1.69 5.98 -12.21
CA LEU A 115 0.50 5.70 -11.45
C LEU A 115 -0.11 4.36 -11.86
N TRP A 116 -0.77 3.71 -10.90
CA TRP A 116 -1.51 2.48 -11.14
C TRP A 116 -2.82 2.78 -11.88
N PRO A 117 -3.39 1.83 -12.65
CA PRO A 117 -4.61 2.07 -13.41
C PRO A 117 -5.80 2.54 -12.56
N ASN A 118 -5.87 2.10 -11.31
CA ASN A 118 -6.89 2.43 -10.32
C ASN A 118 -6.53 3.64 -9.44
N TYR A 119 -5.45 4.38 -9.75
CA TYR A 119 -5.02 5.52 -8.94
C TYR A 119 -6.12 6.55 -8.70
N SER A 120 -6.88 6.90 -9.74
CA SER A 120 -7.87 7.98 -9.67
C SER A 120 -8.98 7.74 -8.65
N THR A 121 -9.31 6.47 -8.39
CA THR A 121 -10.36 6.07 -7.44
C THR A 121 -9.78 5.66 -6.10
N ASP A 122 -8.74 4.83 -6.11
CA ASP A 122 -8.36 4.05 -4.94
C ASP A 122 -7.29 4.77 -4.10
N TYR A 123 -6.35 5.45 -4.76
CA TYR A 123 -5.14 5.99 -4.11
C TYR A 123 -5.08 7.51 -4.08
N LYS A 124 -5.68 8.16 -5.08
CA LYS A 124 -5.74 9.63 -5.17
C LYS A 124 -6.38 10.29 -3.94
N PRO A 125 -7.45 9.75 -3.32
CA PRO A 125 -8.09 10.43 -2.20
C PRO A 125 -7.15 10.69 -1.01
N PHE A 126 -6.38 9.69 -0.56
CA PHE A 126 -5.43 9.90 0.55
C PHE A 126 -4.18 10.64 0.09
N PHE A 127 -3.77 10.52 -1.17
CA PHE A 127 -2.63 11.24 -1.73
C PHE A 127 -2.89 12.75 -1.80
N GLU A 128 -4.06 13.16 -2.30
CA GLU A 128 -4.47 14.57 -2.32
C GLU A 128 -4.71 15.11 -0.92
N PHE A 129 -5.24 14.30 0.00
CA PHE A 129 -5.33 14.69 1.41
C PHE A 129 -3.94 15.00 1.99
N ALA A 130 -2.93 14.17 1.68
CA ALA A 130 -1.56 14.40 2.11
C ALA A 130 -1.04 15.75 1.61
N LYS A 131 -1.27 16.05 0.33
CA LYS A 131 -0.88 17.33 -0.29
C LYS A 131 -1.60 18.52 0.36
N GLU A 132 -2.92 18.44 0.50
CA GLU A 132 -3.75 19.49 1.11
C GLU A 132 -3.28 19.83 2.54
N LYS A 133 -2.95 18.78 3.33
CA LYS A 133 -2.48 18.92 4.70
C LYS A 133 -0.96 19.11 4.82
N LYS A 134 -0.25 19.25 3.70
CA LYS A 134 1.20 19.43 3.63
C LYS A 134 1.98 18.33 4.37
N LEU A 135 1.48 17.10 4.32
CA LEU A 135 2.16 15.92 4.87
C LEU A 135 3.28 15.47 3.94
N LYS A 136 4.35 14.91 4.53
CA LYS A 136 5.37 14.24 3.72
C LYS A 136 4.78 12.94 3.18
N PHE A 137 4.88 12.77 1.87
CA PHE A 137 4.49 11.54 1.17
C PHE A 137 5.74 10.90 0.57
N VAL A 138 5.94 9.61 0.86
CA VAL A 138 7.14 8.87 0.50
C VAL A 138 6.78 7.75 -0.48
N ALA A 139 7.39 7.78 -1.66
CA ALA A 139 7.41 6.67 -2.59
C ALA A 139 8.43 5.65 -2.09
N THR A 140 7.95 4.46 -1.74
CA THR A 140 8.74 3.49 -0.97
C THR A 140 9.13 2.27 -1.79
N ASN A 141 8.44 2.01 -2.89
CA ASN A 141 8.64 0.79 -3.65
C ASN A 141 9.83 0.91 -4.59
N ILE A 142 10.52 -0.21 -4.79
CA ILE A 142 11.56 -0.29 -5.79
C ILE A 142 10.96 -0.09 -7.19
N PRO A 143 11.63 0.64 -8.11
CA PRO A 143 11.14 0.76 -9.47
C PRO A 143 10.90 -0.61 -10.12
N ARG A 144 9.75 -0.82 -10.74
CA ARG A 144 9.32 -2.15 -11.24
C ARG A 144 10.32 -2.78 -12.20
N ARG A 145 11.06 -1.95 -12.95
CA ARG A 145 12.15 -2.41 -13.84
C ARG A 145 13.27 -3.12 -13.07
N TYR A 146 13.59 -2.68 -11.85
CA TYR A 146 14.63 -3.30 -11.02
C TYR A 146 14.11 -4.54 -10.29
N ALA A 147 12.85 -4.54 -9.81
CA ALA A 147 12.22 -5.77 -9.33
C ALA A 147 12.19 -6.86 -10.43
N SER A 148 11.86 -6.46 -11.67
CA SER A 148 11.88 -7.35 -12.84
C SER A 148 13.30 -7.85 -13.18
N TYR A 149 14.29 -6.97 -13.04
CA TYR A 149 15.70 -7.32 -13.21
C TYR A 149 16.16 -8.36 -12.17
N VAL A 150 15.75 -8.20 -10.91
CA VAL A 150 15.98 -9.19 -9.84
C VAL A 150 15.27 -10.50 -10.15
N ALA A 151 13.99 -10.46 -10.56
CA ALA A 151 13.25 -11.67 -10.91
C ALA A 151 13.96 -12.50 -12.00
N LYS A 152 14.66 -11.84 -12.93
CA LYS A 152 15.39 -12.49 -14.03
C LYS A 152 16.81 -12.94 -13.65
N ASN A 153 17.52 -12.18 -12.81
CA ASN A 153 18.97 -12.33 -12.61
C ASN A 153 19.41 -12.54 -11.15
N GLY A 154 18.47 -12.54 -10.22
CA GLY A 154 18.68 -12.67 -8.78
C GLY A 154 19.08 -11.36 -8.08
N LEU A 155 18.97 -11.32 -6.75
CA LEU A 155 19.13 -10.13 -5.91
C LEU A 155 20.53 -9.52 -6.03
N LYS A 156 21.55 -10.37 -6.11
CA LYS A 156 22.95 -9.95 -6.27
C LYS A 156 23.21 -9.18 -7.56
N SER A 157 22.33 -9.29 -8.55
CA SER A 157 22.47 -8.58 -9.83
C SER A 157 22.37 -7.06 -9.67
N LEU A 158 21.67 -6.54 -8.64
CA LEU A 158 21.52 -5.10 -8.40
C LEU A 158 22.87 -4.36 -8.28
N LYS A 159 23.94 -5.05 -7.88
CA LYS A 159 25.30 -4.48 -7.81
C LYS A 159 25.83 -4.01 -9.17
N ASN A 160 25.33 -4.60 -10.26
CA ASN A 160 25.75 -4.31 -11.64
C ASN A 160 25.06 -3.08 -12.23
N LEU A 161 24.07 -2.49 -11.53
CA LEU A 161 23.39 -1.29 -11.99
C LEU A 161 24.31 -0.05 -11.88
N SER A 162 24.01 0.96 -12.69
CA SER A 162 24.76 2.23 -12.68
C SER A 162 24.65 2.96 -11.34
N LYS A 163 25.51 3.97 -11.12
CA LYS A 163 25.46 4.78 -9.90
C LYS A 163 24.14 5.54 -9.77
N GLU A 164 23.59 6.01 -10.88
CA GLU A 164 22.32 6.75 -10.95
C GLU A 164 21.16 5.83 -10.59
N ALA A 165 21.14 4.61 -11.12
CA ALA A 165 20.12 3.62 -10.81
C ALA A 165 20.10 3.26 -9.31
N LYS A 166 21.28 3.18 -8.67
CA LYS A 166 21.41 2.84 -7.25
C LYS A 166 20.84 3.92 -6.31
N LYS A 167 20.62 5.16 -6.77
CA LYS A 167 19.94 6.20 -5.97
C LYS A 167 18.49 5.86 -5.64
N PHE A 168 17.88 4.96 -6.42
CA PHE A 168 16.50 4.52 -6.24
C PHE A 168 16.38 3.22 -5.43
N LEU A 169 17.50 2.70 -4.93
CA LEU A 169 17.59 1.41 -4.26
C LEU A 169 17.97 1.60 -2.78
N PRO A 170 17.62 0.63 -1.92
CA PRO A 170 18.24 0.53 -0.61
C PRO A 170 19.74 0.23 -0.72
N ASP A 171 20.45 0.40 0.40
CA ASP A 171 21.87 0.03 0.49
C ASP A 171 22.12 -1.42 0.07
N LEU A 172 23.13 -1.59 -0.79
CA LEU A 172 23.54 -2.89 -1.31
C LEU A 172 24.73 -3.44 -0.51
N PRO A 173 24.79 -4.77 -0.26
CA PRO A 173 23.82 -5.78 -0.67
C PRO A 173 22.59 -5.82 0.24
N ILE A 174 21.40 -6.00 -0.37
CA ILE A 174 20.16 -6.23 0.37
C ILE A 174 20.29 -7.52 1.17
N LYS A 175 20.05 -7.42 2.48
CA LYS A 175 19.96 -8.57 3.40
C LYS A 175 18.51 -9.01 3.50
N ALA A 176 18.18 -10.16 2.90
CA ALA A 176 16.85 -10.75 2.96
C ALA A 176 16.93 -12.15 3.57
N ASN A 177 16.06 -12.44 4.55
CA ASN A 177 15.94 -13.77 5.11
C ASN A 177 15.04 -14.63 4.21
N MET A 178 15.65 -15.37 3.28
CA MET A 178 14.92 -16.25 2.34
C MET A 178 14.27 -17.46 3.01
N GLU A 179 14.52 -17.69 4.31
CA GLU A 179 13.90 -18.79 5.06
C GLU A 179 12.47 -18.49 5.53
N LEU A 180 11.99 -17.26 5.36
CA LEU A 180 10.63 -16.86 5.70
C LEU A 180 9.60 -17.69 4.90
N GLU A 181 8.53 -18.10 5.59
CA GLU A 181 7.49 -18.95 5.03
C GLU A 181 6.81 -18.33 3.79
N SER A 182 6.64 -17.00 3.80
CA SER A 182 6.10 -16.24 2.66
C SER A 182 6.94 -16.40 1.40
N TYR A 183 8.26 -16.26 1.51
CA TYR A 183 9.18 -16.43 0.38
C TYR A 183 9.25 -17.89 -0.08
N LYS A 184 9.28 -18.85 0.85
CA LYS A 184 9.20 -20.28 0.52
C LYS A 184 7.92 -20.63 -0.25
N LYS A 185 6.77 -20.07 0.15
CA LYS A 185 5.49 -20.24 -0.56
C LYS A 185 5.53 -19.64 -1.96
N MET A 186 6.12 -18.47 -2.16
CA MET A 186 6.27 -17.88 -3.49
C MET A 186 7.13 -18.76 -4.41
N GLU A 187 8.20 -19.34 -3.90
CA GLU A 187 9.03 -20.27 -4.67
C GLU A 187 8.27 -21.54 -5.08
N SER A 188 7.41 -22.08 -4.20
CA SER A 188 6.61 -23.26 -4.51
C SER A 188 5.50 -22.99 -5.53
N MET A 189 4.85 -21.82 -5.48
CA MET A 189 3.84 -21.40 -6.47
C MET A 189 4.43 -21.21 -7.88
N ASN A 190 5.66 -20.67 -7.96
CA ASN A 190 6.40 -20.52 -9.23
C ASN A 190 6.72 -21.87 -9.90
N MET A 191 6.83 -22.95 -9.12
CA MET A 191 7.02 -24.32 -9.63
C MET A 191 5.71 -24.94 -10.16
N GLY A 192 4.54 -24.50 -9.67
CA GLY A 192 3.22 -24.95 -10.12
C GLY A 192 2.82 -24.43 -11.51
N MET A 193 3.16 -23.17 -11.84
CA MET A 193 2.93 -22.60 -13.18
C MET A 193 3.70 -23.30 -14.30
N LYS A 194 4.82 -23.97 -14.00
CA LYS A 194 5.59 -24.76 -14.97
C LYS A 194 4.85 -26.03 -15.43
N LYS A 195 3.97 -26.60 -14.61
CA LYS A 195 3.23 -27.84 -14.96
C LYS A 195 2.08 -27.62 -15.94
N LYS A 196 1.54 -26.41 -16.09
CA LYS A 196 0.43 -26.13 -17.04
C LYS A 196 0.86 -25.87 -18.49
N LYS A 197 2.17 -25.72 -18.79
CA LYS A 197 2.68 -25.47 -20.16
C LYS A 197 3.17 -26.73 -20.91
N SER A 198 2.93 -27.93 -20.40
CA SER A 198 3.39 -29.20 -20.99
C SER A 198 2.41 -29.81 -22.01
N LYS A 199 1.96 -29.03 -23.00
CA LYS A 199 1.24 -29.55 -24.19
C LYS A 199 1.73 -28.91 -25.50
N MET A 200 3.04 -28.72 -25.66
CA MET A 200 3.63 -28.36 -26.97
C MET A 200 4.47 -29.52 -27.53
N PRO A 201 4.40 -29.83 -28.84
CA PRO A 201 5.11 -30.95 -29.44
C PRO A 201 6.64 -30.80 -29.35
N LYS A 202 7.33 -31.91 -29.05
CA LYS A 202 8.77 -32.01 -28.72
C LYS A 202 9.75 -31.58 -29.83
N LYS A 203 9.30 -31.19 -31.04
CA LYS A 203 10.17 -30.96 -32.20
C LYS A 203 10.74 -29.52 -32.36
N MET A 204 10.46 -28.60 -31.44
CA MET A 204 11.07 -27.24 -31.43
C MET A 204 11.74 -26.87 -30.08
N MET A 205 12.24 -27.85 -29.33
CA MET A 205 12.98 -27.57 -28.09
C MET A 205 14.46 -27.25 -28.38
N ILE A 206 14.74 -25.98 -28.71
CA ILE A 206 16.04 -25.40 -28.35
C ILE A 206 16.20 -25.59 -26.84
N LYS A 207 17.32 -26.16 -26.38
CA LYS A 207 17.70 -26.25 -24.95
C LYS A 207 17.83 -24.83 -24.36
N LYS A 208 16.71 -24.14 -24.09
CA LYS A 208 16.70 -23.04 -23.13
C LYS A 208 16.98 -23.68 -21.78
N LYS A 209 18.19 -23.48 -21.24
CA LYS A 209 18.46 -23.62 -19.80
C LYS A 209 17.25 -23.01 -19.10
N SER A 210 16.56 -23.80 -18.27
CA SER A 210 15.44 -23.33 -17.47
C SER A 210 15.95 -22.21 -16.55
N GLN A 211 15.83 -20.96 -16.99
CA GLN A 211 16.28 -19.82 -16.22
C GLN A 211 15.51 -19.83 -14.89
N LYS A 212 16.24 -19.95 -13.78
CA LYS A 212 15.65 -19.82 -12.44
C LYS A 212 15.03 -18.43 -12.38
N ILE A 213 13.72 -18.37 -12.12
CA ILE A 213 13.02 -17.10 -11.91
C ILE A 213 13.06 -16.84 -10.41
N HIS A 214 13.65 -15.72 -10.02
CA HIS A 214 13.91 -15.33 -8.65
C HIS A 214 12.75 -14.47 -8.09
N ILE A 215 11.52 -15.00 -8.13
CA ILE A 215 10.32 -14.26 -7.72
C ILE A 215 10.38 -13.85 -6.24
N ALA A 216 10.79 -14.77 -5.36
CA ALA A 216 10.90 -14.47 -3.93
C ALA A 216 11.97 -13.40 -3.66
N GLU A 217 13.10 -13.44 -4.36
CA GLU A 217 14.13 -12.40 -4.26
C GLU A 217 13.64 -11.05 -4.81
N ALA A 218 12.80 -11.06 -5.84
CA ALA A 218 12.20 -9.84 -6.38
C ALA A 218 11.25 -9.23 -5.35
N GLN A 219 10.39 -10.03 -4.69
CA GLN A 219 9.56 -9.54 -3.60
C GLN A 219 10.40 -9.02 -2.44
N ALA A 220 11.45 -9.76 -2.03
CA ALA A 220 12.36 -9.31 -0.99
C ALA A 220 13.05 -7.97 -1.32
N SER A 221 13.31 -7.69 -2.60
CA SER A 221 13.82 -6.38 -3.03
C SER A 221 12.80 -5.25 -2.86
N LYS A 222 11.49 -5.52 -3.04
CA LYS A 222 10.40 -4.57 -2.77
C LYS A 222 10.31 -4.31 -1.26
N ASP A 223 10.24 -5.37 -0.46
CA ASP A 223 10.12 -5.29 1.00
C ASP A 223 11.31 -4.52 1.61
N ALA A 224 12.53 -4.81 1.15
CA ALA A 224 13.73 -4.10 1.59
C ALA A 224 13.73 -2.62 1.18
N SER A 225 13.29 -2.30 -0.04
CA SER A 225 13.13 -0.91 -0.48
C SER A 225 12.15 -0.18 0.42
N MET A 226 10.98 -0.77 0.67
CA MET A 226 9.97 -0.13 1.51
C MET A 226 10.48 0.11 2.91
N SER A 227 11.08 -0.90 3.55
CA SER A 227 11.69 -0.75 4.88
C SER A 227 12.78 0.34 4.91
N TYR A 228 13.67 0.37 3.93
CA TYR A 228 14.76 1.35 3.86
C TYR A 228 14.22 2.78 3.76
N PHE A 229 13.31 3.05 2.82
CA PHE A 229 12.78 4.40 2.64
C PHE A 229 11.81 4.82 3.75
N ILE A 230 11.14 3.89 4.43
CA ILE A 230 10.42 4.22 5.67
C ILE A 230 11.41 4.75 6.72
N LEU A 231 12.53 4.07 6.93
CA LEU A 231 13.53 4.45 7.93
C LEU A 231 14.27 5.74 7.57
N GLU A 232 14.60 5.94 6.29
CA GLU A 232 15.31 7.12 5.81
C GLU A 232 14.49 8.41 6.02
N TYR A 233 13.18 8.34 5.83
CA TYR A 233 12.30 9.50 5.97
C TYR A 233 11.70 9.67 7.38
N TRP A 234 11.74 8.62 8.20
CA TRP A 234 11.22 8.67 9.57
C TRP A 234 12.16 9.45 10.49
N LYS A 235 11.57 10.16 11.46
CA LYS A 235 12.29 10.86 12.53
C LYS A 235 11.64 10.53 13.87
N LYS A 236 12.43 10.51 14.96
CA LYS A 236 11.93 10.25 16.31
C LYS A 236 10.70 11.11 16.63
N LYS A 237 9.68 10.51 17.26
CA LYS A 237 8.38 11.11 17.60
C LYS A 237 7.43 11.38 16.42
N LYS A 238 7.74 10.90 15.21
CA LYS A 238 6.79 10.88 14.08
C LYS A 238 6.11 9.52 13.98
N THR A 239 4.90 9.52 13.46
CA THR A 239 4.19 8.29 13.09
C THR A 239 4.26 8.16 11.57
N PHE A 240 4.76 7.03 11.09
CA PHE A 240 4.77 6.68 9.67
C PHE A 240 3.62 5.71 9.39
N LEU A 241 2.60 6.16 8.64
CA LEU A 241 1.55 5.30 8.12
C LEU A 241 1.94 4.84 6.72
N HIS A 242 2.08 3.53 6.55
CA HIS A 242 2.48 2.92 5.29
C HIS A 242 1.40 1.98 4.74
N PHE A 243 1.04 2.18 3.47
CA PHE A 243 0.04 1.38 2.75
C PHE A 243 0.74 0.28 1.94
N ASN A 244 0.44 -0.98 2.28
CA ASN A 244 1.00 -2.19 1.69
C ASN A 244 -0.06 -2.97 0.94
N VAL A 245 0.33 -3.57 -0.17
CA VAL A 245 -0.51 -4.53 -0.87
C VAL A 245 -0.28 -5.91 -0.26
N ILE A 246 -1.36 -6.56 0.16
CA ILE A 246 -1.34 -7.98 0.53
C ILE A 246 -1.84 -8.81 -0.66
N LEU A 247 -1.02 -9.77 -1.09
CA LEU A 247 -1.33 -10.76 -2.13
C LEU A 247 -2.01 -12.01 -1.56
#